data_AF-A0A724BYN6-F1
#
_entry.id   AF-A0A724BYN6-F1
#
_cell.length_a   1.000
_cell.length_b   1.000
_cell.length_c   1.000
_cell.angle_alpha   90.00
_cell.angle_beta   90.00
_cell.angle_gamma   90.00
#
_symmetry.space_group_name_H-M   'P 1'
#
loop_
_entity.id
_entity.type
_entity.pdbx_description
1 polymer ?
#
loop_
_entity_poly.entity_id
_entity_poly.type
_entity_poly.pdbx_seq_one_letter_code
_entity_poly.pdbx_strand_id
1 'polypeptide(L)'
;MKHVANVLLLGVVLLGIAMMTDTPWGLGVALAPFVVWGGRFLLLVHRSIWASIVFWAGVAYFSWQAALVVLLSFLAVQMVKVVRQEGVRGRKHRRKKDDLHLYLDSRSTGGLGIGPMGDGGFQDSYDYDQRRHIGTSDD
;
A
#
# COMPACT_ATOMS: atom_id res chain seq x y z
N MET A 1 10.07 -40.45 31.80
CA MET A 1 9.91 -39.00 32.10
C MET A 1 9.38 -38.15 30.93
N LYS A 2 9.73 -38.44 29.66
CA LYS A 2 9.28 -37.64 28.49
C LYS A 2 7.76 -37.53 28.34
N HIS A 3 7.03 -38.62 28.61
CA HIS A 3 5.57 -38.64 28.53
C HIS A 3 4.91 -37.77 29.59
N VAL A 4 5.43 -37.77 30.83
CA VAL A 4 4.95 -36.92 31.93
C VAL A 4 5.14 -35.44 31.59
N ALA A 5 6.29 -35.06 31.04
CA ALA A 5 6.55 -33.69 30.62
C ALA A 5 5.60 -33.22 29.49
N ASN A 6 5.32 -34.08 28.50
CA ASN A 6 4.36 -33.74 27.44
C ASN A 6 2.93 -33.60 27.96
N VAL A 7 2.50 -34.46 28.90
CA VAL A 7 1.17 -34.35 29.53
C VAL A 7 1.07 -33.06 30.35
N LEU A 8 2.13 -32.69 31.08
CA LEU A 8 2.17 -31.45 31.86
C LEU A 8 2.14 -30.21 30.95
N LEU A 9 2.91 -30.20 29.85
CA LEU A 9 2.86 -29.16 28.81
C LEU A 9 1.47 -29.04 28.19
N LEU A 10 0.80 -30.16 27.93
CA LEU A 10 -0.57 -30.18 27.41
C LEU A 10 -1.57 -29.63 28.45
N GLY A 11 -1.38 -29.95 29.73
CA GLY A 11 -2.12 -29.34 30.84
C GLY A 11 -1.93 -27.82 30.91
N VAL A 12 -0.72 -27.31 30.66
CA VAL A 12 -0.44 -25.87 30.58
C VAL A 12 -1.09 -25.22 29.35
N VAL A 13 -1.14 -25.90 28.20
CA VAL A 13 -1.89 -25.42 27.02
C VAL A 13 -3.38 -25.30 27.36
N LEU A 14 -3.97 -26.35 27.94
CA LEU A 14 -5.37 -26.36 28.35
C LEU A 14 -5.68 -25.28 29.39
N LEU A 15 -4.76 -25.07 30.34
CA LEU A 15 -4.84 -23.98 31.31
C LEU A 15 -4.78 -22.60 30.63
N GLY A 16 -3.89 -22.43 29.64
CA GLY A 16 -3.81 -21.18 28.87
C GLY A 16 -5.08 -20.90 28.06
N ILE A 17 -5.68 -21.92 27.44
CA ILE A 17 -6.96 -21.81 26.72
C ILE A 17 -8.09 -21.45 27.69
N ALA A 18 -8.15 -22.09 28.86
CA ALA A 18 -9.11 -21.73 29.89
C ALA A 18 -8.87 -20.32 30.43
N MET A 19 -7.63 -19.85 30.50
CA MET A 19 -7.31 -18.48 30.93
C MET A 19 -7.57 -17.43 29.84
N MET A 20 -7.70 -17.80 28.56
CA MET A 20 -8.01 -16.85 27.47
C MET A 20 -9.42 -16.26 27.60
N THR A 21 -10.35 -16.94 28.27
CA THR A 21 -11.71 -16.43 28.47
C THR A 21 -11.76 -15.30 29.47
N ASP A 22 -10.85 -15.32 30.46
CA ASP A 22 -10.92 -14.43 31.62
C ASP A 22 -9.73 -13.48 31.76
N THR A 23 -8.61 -13.74 31.07
CA THR A 23 -7.38 -12.92 31.20
C THR A 23 -6.63 -12.73 29.88
N PRO A 24 -6.02 -11.55 29.65
CA PRO A 24 -5.18 -11.30 28.47
C PRO A 24 -3.88 -12.12 28.48
N TRP A 25 -3.47 -12.66 29.63
CA TRP A 25 -2.28 -13.48 29.79
C TRP A 25 -2.46 -14.94 29.33
N GLY A 26 -3.71 -15.40 29.17
CA GLY A 26 -4.01 -16.76 28.72
C GLY A 26 -3.35 -17.12 27.39
N LEU A 27 -3.22 -16.14 26.48
CA LEU A 27 -2.53 -16.33 25.20
C LEU A 27 -1.02 -16.59 25.37
N GLY A 28 -0.37 -15.89 26.29
CA GLY A 28 1.05 -16.11 26.60
C GLY A 28 1.29 -17.47 27.25
N VAL A 29 0.41 -17.86 28.19
CA VAL A 29 0.47 -19.17 28.86
C VAL A 29 0.17 -20.31 27.87
N ALA A 30 -0.78 -20.12 26.96
CA ALA A 30 -1.09 -21.09 25.92
C ALA A 30 0.05 -21.24 24.91
N LEU A 31 0.80 -20.18 24.60
CA LEU A 31 1.94 -20.20 23.66
C LEU A 31 3.22 -20.78 24.25
N ALA A 32 3.44 -20.67 25.56
CA ALA A 32 4.68 -21.11 26.20
C ALA A 32 5.04 -22.60 25.92
N PRO A 33 4.08 -23.56 25.96
CA PRO A 33 4.35 -24.94 25.59
C PRO A 33 4.76 -25.12 24.12
N PHE A 34 4.22 -24.32 23.21
CA PHE A 34 4.59 -24.35 21.80
C PHE A 34 6.02 -23.86 21.56
N VAL A 35 6.54 -22.96 22.40
CA VAL A 35 7.97 -22.56 22.34
C VAL A 35 8.88 -23.72 22.75
N VAL A 36 8.51 -24.47 23.79
CA VAL A 36 9.29 -25.63 24.27
C VAL A 36 9.23 -26.79 23.27
N TRP A 37 8.07 -27.07 22.69
CA TRP A 37 7.93 -28.07 21.62
C TRP A 37 8.59 -27.60 20.32
N GLY A 38 8.42 -26.34 19.96
CA GLY A 38 9.05 -25.70 18.81
C GLY A 38 10.57 -25.77 18.89
N GLY A 39 11.17 -25.41 20.02
CA GLY A 39 12.62 -25.54 20.24
C GLY A 39 13.12 -26.98 20.10
N ARG A 40 12.36 -27.95 20.63
CA ARG A 40 12.67 -29.38 20.43
C ARG A 40 12.52 -29.82 18.98
N PHE A 41 11.53 -29.31 18.27
CA PHE A 41 11.31 -29.56 16.85
C PHE A 41 12.43 -28.93 16.00
N LEU A 42 12.89 -27.73 16.33
CA LEU A 42 14.04 -27.09 15.67
C LEU A 42 15.33 -27.89 15.88
N LEU A 43 15.56 -28.42 17.08
CA LEU A 43 16.69 -29.31 17.33
C LEU A 43 16.60 -30.60 16.51
N LEU A 44 15.39 -31.16 16.34
CA LEU A 44 15.15 -32.32 15.46
C LEU A 44 15.39 -31.99 13.99
N VAL A 45 14.90 -30.84 13.52
CA VAL A 45 15.13 -30.30 12.19
C VAL A 45 16.61 -30.12 11.91
N HIS A 46 17.37 -29.58 12.86
CA HIS A 46 18.81 -29.36 12.67
C HIS A 46 19.63 -30.66 12.78
N ARG A 47 19.16 -31.65 13.54
CA ARG A 47 19.82 -32.95 13.70
C ARG A 47 19.54 -33.88 12.51
N SER A 48 18.37 -33.77 11.90
CA SER A 48 17.92 -34.66 10.82
C SER A 48 17.77 -33.89 9.51
N ILE A 49 18.65 -34.18 8.55
CA ILE A 49 18.63 -33.59 7.20
C ILE A 49 17.27 -33.78 6.53
N TRP A 50 16.61 -34.92 6.73
CA TRP A 50 15.28 -35.19 6.20
C TRP A 50 14.20 -34.29 6.80
N ALA A 51 14.24 -34.06 8.12
CA ALA A 51 13.30 -33.15 8.78
C ALA A 51 13.54 -31.69 8.35
N SER A 52 14.80 -31.31 8.13
CA SER A 52 15.17 -30.01 7.55
C SER A 52 14.61 -29.83 6.15
N ILE A 53 14.78 -30.81 5.26
CA ILE A 53 14.27 -30.73 3.89
C ILE A 53 12.75 -30.57 3.90
N VAL A 54 12.01 -31.35 4.70
CA VAL A 54 10.54 -31.23 4.79
C VAL A 54 10.13 -29.88 5.36
N PHE A 55 10.83 -29.39 6.39
CA PHE A 55 10.57 -28.09 6.98
C PHE A 55 10.80 -26.95 5.98
N TRP A 56 11.95 -26.92 5.31
CA TRP A 56 12.27 -25.92 4.29
C TRP A 56 11.38 -26.02 3.06
N ALA A 57 10.98 -27.22 2.64
CA ALA A 57 10.01 -27.41 1.57
C ALA A 57 8.64 -26.82 1.95
N GLY A 58 8.19 -27.04 3.19
CA GLY A 58 6.96 -26.44 3.72
C GLY A 58 7.03 -24.90 3.79
N VAL A 59 8.15 -24.37 4.28
CA VAL A 59 8.40 -22.91 4.31
C VAL A 59 8.45 -22.32 2.90
N ALA A 60 9.13 -23.00 1.97
CA ALA A 60 9.18 -22.59 0.57
C ALA A 60 7.79 -22.59 -0.06
N TYR A 61 6.98 -23.61 0.20
CA TYR A 61 5.58 -23.65 -0.24
C TYR A 61 4.78 -22.49 0.34
N PHE A 62 4.91 -22.18 1.62
CA PHE A 62 4.22 -21.03 2.22
C PHE A 62 4.69 -19.70 1.62
N SER A 63 6.00 -19.58 1.33
CA SER A 63 6.59 -18.39 0.72
C SER A 63 6.07 -18.15 -0.71
N TRP A 64 5.85 -19.22 -1.47
CA TRP A 64 5.29 -19.16 -2.82
C TRP A 64 3.84 -18.65 -2.79
N GLN A 65 3.05 -19.10 -1.81
CA GLN A 65 1.68 -18.61 -1.61
C GLN A 65 1.65 -17.13 -1.20
N ALA A 66 2.55 -16.71 -0.30
CA ALA A 66 2.68 -15.31 0.09
C ALA A 66 3.04 -14.41 -1.10
N ALA A 67 3.95 -14.87 -1.97
CA ALA A 67 4.31 -14.15 -3.19
C ALA A 67 3.11 -13.97 -4.14
N LEU A 68 2.28 -15.00 -4.31
CA LEU A 68 1.06 -14.90 -5.11
C LEU A 68 0.06 -13.89 -4.53
N VAL A 69 -0.15 -13.89 -3.22
CA VAL A 69 -1.06 -12.93 -2.56
C VAL A 69 -0.55 -11.50 -2.73
N VAL A 70 0.76 -11.28 -2.53
CA VAL A 70 1.38 -9.97 -2.76
C VAL A 70 1.27 -9.54 -4.22
N LEU A 71 1.48 -10.45 -5.17
CA LEU A 71 1.32 -10.16 -6.59
C LEU A 71 -0.13 -9.81 -6.95
N LEU A 72 -1.11 -10.58 -6.44
CA LEU A 72 -2.52 -10.36 -6.68
C LEU A 72 -2.98 -9.00 -6.12
N SER A 73 -2.58 -8.69 -4.88
CA SER A 73 -2.86 -7.40 -4.25
C SER A 73 -2.19 -6.24 -5.00
N PHE A 74 -0.95 -6.40 -5.46
CA PHE A 74 -0.27 -5.41 -6.29
C PHE A 74 -1.03 -5.17 -7.60
N LEU A 75 -1.48 -6.24 -8.27
CA LEU A 75 -2.25 -6.15 -9.51
C LEU A 75 -3.60 -5.43 -9.29
N ALA A 76 -4.27 -5.73 -8.18
CA ALA A 76 -5.51 -5.05 -7.79
C ALA A 76 -5.30 -3.54 -7.59
N VAL A 77 -4.22 -3.13 -6.90
CA VAL A 77 -3.89 -1.71 -6.71
C VAL A 77 -3.59 -1.02 -8.05
N GLN A 78 -2.87 -1.69 -8.94
CA GLN A 78 -2.55 -1.15 -10.26
C GLN A 78 -3.81 -0.98 -11.11
N MET A 79 -4.73 -1.95 -11.09
CA MET A 79 -6.03 -1.83 -11.77
C MET A 79 -6.83 -0.63 -11.25
N VAL A 80 -6.90 -0.44 -9.93
CA VAL A 80 -7.58 0.74 -9.35
C VAL A 80 -6.93 2.05 -9.78
N LYS A 81 -5.59 2.09 -9.87
CA LYS A 81 -4.86 3.27 -10.38
C LYS A 81 -5.14 3.51 -11.86
N VAL A 82 -5.16 2.48 -12.70
CA VAL A 82 -5.47 2.60 -14.13
C VAL A 82 -6.90 3.11 -14.33
N VAL A 83 -7.89 2.53 -13.65
CA VAL A 83 -9.28 3.00 -13.72
C VAL A 83 -9.42 4.44 -13.23
N ARG A 84 -8.73 4.81 -12.13
CA ARG A 84 -8.69 6.21 -11.68
C ARG A 84 -8.04 7.13 -12.72
N GLN A 85 -6.96 6.70 -13.37
CA GLN A 85 -6.28 7.50 -14.38
C GLN A 85 -7.10 7.66 -15.65
N GLU A 86 -7.83 6.64 -16.08
CA GLU A 86 -8.79 6.72 -17.18
C GLU A 86 -9.92 7.70 -16.86
N GLY A 87 -10.46 7.66 -15.63
CA GLY A 87 -11.44 8.63 -15.16
C GLY A 87 -10.92 10.08 -15.13
N VAL A 88 -9.66 10.29 -14.76
CA VAL A 88 -9.02 11.62 -14.72
C VAL A 88 -8.64 12.11 -16.12
N ARG A 89 -8.13 11.23 -17.00
CA ARG A 89 -7.84 11.57 -18.41
C ARG A 89 -9.11 11.87 -19.21
N GLY A 90 -10.17 11.10 -19.00
CA GLY A 90 -11.49 11.36 -19.61
C GLY A 90 -12.07 12.71 -19.20
N ARG A 91 -11.99 13.07 -17.90
CA ARG A 91 -12.40 14.41 -17.43
C ARG A 91 -11.56 15.54 -18.00
N LYS A 92 -10.23 15.40 -18.04
CA LYS A 92 -9.35 16.43 -18.62
C LYS A 92 -9.60 16.62 -20.12
N HIS A 93 -9.84 15.55 -20.86
CA HIS A 93 -10.13 15.65 -22.29
C HIS A 93 -11.50 16.28 -22.56
N ARG A 94 -12.52 15.96 -21.76
CA ARG A 94 -13.84 16.58 -21.85
C ARG A 94 -13.76 18.08 -21.56
N ARG A 95 -13.13 18.46 -20.44
CA ARG A 95 -12.93 19.87 -20.05
C ARG A 95 -12.19 20.67 -21.12
N LYS A 96 -11.14 20.10 -21.72
CA LYS A 96 -10.39 20.76 -22.81
C LYS A 96 -11.24 20.97 -24.08
N LYS A 97 -12.20 20.09 -24.36
CA LYS A 97 -13.14 20.26 -25.48
C LYS A 97 -14.15 21.36 -25.18
N ASP A 98 -14.65 21.41 -23.94
CA ASP A 98 -15.61 22.43 -23.50
C ASP A 98 -14.97 23.83 -23.55
N ASP A 99 -13.74 23.99 -23.05
CA ASP A 99 -12.98 25.24 -23.09
C ASP A 99 -12.67 25.68 -24.54
N LEU A 100 -12.36 24.72 -25.43
CA LEU A 100 -12.11 25.00 -26.84
C LEU A 100 -13.38 25.41 -27.58
N HIS A 101 -14.52 24.80 -27.24
CA HIS A 101 -15.82 25.20 -27.79
C HIS A 101 -16.19 26.60 -27.35
N LEU A 102 -15.93 26.95 -26.08
CA LEU A 102 -16.15 28.30 -25.56
C LEU A 102 -15.28 29.34 -26.28
N TYR A 103 -14.02 29.01 -26.57
CA TYR A 103 -13.10 29.90 -27.28
C TYR A 103 -13.46 30.08 -28.76
N LEU A 104 -13.91 29.01 -29.42
CA LEU A 104 -14.37 29.06 -30.81
C LEU A 104 -15.72 29.79 -30.94
N ASP A 105 -16.63 29.60 -29.97
CA ASP A 105 -17.91 30.31 -29.92
C ASP A 105 -17.69 31.81 -29.70
N SER A 106 -16.80 32.18 -28.76
CA SER A 106 -16.42 33.59 -28.51
C SER A 106 -15.72 34.24 -29.72
N ARG A 107 -14.94 33.47 -30.49
CA ARG A 107 -14.31 33.96 -31.73
C ARG A 107 -15.30 34.06 -32.90
N SER A 108 -16.34 33.24 -32.90
CA SER A 108 -17.41 33.26 -33.90
C SER A 108 -18.44 34.37 -33.63
N THR A 109 -18.65 34.75 -32.36
CA THR A 109 -19.53 35.87 -31.98
C THR A 109 -18.82 37.23 -31.98
N GLY A 110 -17.48 37.28 -32.08
CA GLY A 110 -16.69 38.52 -32.16
C GLY A 110 -16.76 39.30 -33.48
N GLY A 111 -17.68 38.93 -34.39
CA GLY A 111 -17.82 39.53 -35.73
C GLY A 111 -18.99 40.51 -35.92
N LEU A 112 -19.82 40.75 -34.91
CA LEU A 112 -20.86 41.77 -34.95
C LEU A 112 -20.77 42.65 -33.70
N GLY A 113 -20.19 43.83 -33.85
CA GLY A 113 -19.96 44.76 -32.75
C GLY A 113 -21.22 45.50 -32.29
N ILE A 114 -21.36 45.64 -30.97
CA ILE A 114 -21.82 46.82 -30.21
C ILE A 114 -21.12 46.74 -28.82
N GLY A 115 -20.48 47.83 -28.36
CA GLY A 115 -19.52 47.90 -27.23
C GLY A 115 -20.05 47.63 -25.79
N PRO A 116 -19.23 47.90 -24.74
CA PRO A 116 -18.94 49.28 -24.37
C PRO A 116 -17.44 49.58 -24.11
N MET A 117 -17.12 50.86 -24.25
CA MET A 117 -15.91 51.51 -23.77
C MET A 117 -15.65 51.16 -22.30
N GLY A 118 -14.43 50.74 -22.01
CA GLY A 118 -13.90 50.56 -20.67
C GLY A 118 -12.38 50.59 -20.75
N ASP A 119 -11.82 51.77 -20.54
CA ASP A 119 -10.41 51.97 -20.22
C ASP A 119 -9.95 50.93 -19.20
N GLY A 120 -8.94 50.14 -19.55
CA GLY A 120 -8.45 49.07 -18.69
C GLY A 120 -7.16 48.50 -19.23
N GLY A 121 -6.06 49.08 -18.77
CA GLY A 121 -4.70 48.84 -19.24
C GLY A 121 -4.36 47.38 -19.55
N PHE A 122 -3.73 47.19 -20.71
CA PHE A 122 -2.77 46.11 -20.93
C PHE A 122 -1.65 46.28 -19.90
N GLN A 123 -1.82 45.68 -18.71
CA GLN A 123 -0.76 45.49 -17.75
C GLN A 123 -0.12 44.13 -17.96
N ASP A 124 1.17 44.23 -18.27
CA ASP A 124 2.20 43.20 -18.31
C ASP A 124 1.95 42.06 -17.29
N SER A 125 1.75 40.84 -17.78
CA SER A 125 1.80 39.63 -16.93
C SER A 125 2.90 38.64 -17.34
N TYR A 126 3.77 39.02 -18.27
CA TYR A 126 4.92 38.19 -18.64
C TYR A 126 6.16 38.40 -17.74
N ASP A 127 6.07 39.20 -16.67
CA ASP A 127 7.22 39.57 -15.82
C ASP A 127 7.16 38.97 -14.39
N TYR A 128 6.68 37.73 -14.22
CA TYR A 128 6.73 37.04 -12.92
C TYR A 128 7.82 35.96 -12.79
N ASP A 129 8.41 35.50 -13.90
CA ASP A 129 9.39 34.41 -13.87
C ASP A 129 10.86 34.90 -13.98
N GLN A 130 11.11 36.14 -14.37
CA GLN A 130 12.48 36.59 -14.68
C GLN A 130 13.27 37.17 -13.49
N ARG A 131 12.60 37.55 -12.39
CA ARG A 131 13.25 38.11 -11.19
C ARG A 131 13.75 37.09 -10.16
N ARG A 132 13.50 35.79 -10.32
CA ARG A 132 13.99 34.75 -9.38
C ARG A 132 15.35 34.13 -9.72
N HIS A 133 16.00 34.54 -10.81
CA HIS A 133 17.26 33.94 -11.25
C HIS A 133 18.48 34.86 -11.27
N ILE A 134 18.36 36.12 -10.81
CA ILE A 134 19.51 37.04 -10.73
C ILE A 134 19.75 37.40 -9.26
N GLY A 135 20.71 36.71 -8.65
CA GLY A 135 21.23 37.02 -7.33
C GLY A 135 21.53 35.76 -6.53
N THR A 136 22.74 35.23 -6.69
CA THR A 136 23.72 34.95 -5.61
C THR A 136 24.74 33.95 -6.13
N SER A 137 25.88 34.44 -6.58
CA SER A 137 27.16 33.73 -6.52
C SER A 137 28.26 34.72 -6.83
N ASP A 138 28.58 35.56 -5.85
CA ASP A 138 29.91 36.12 -5.64
C ASP A 138 30.10 36.23 -4.11
N ASP A 139 31.32 35.87 -3.69
CA ASP A 139 31.90 35.68 -2.35
C ASP A 139 31.76 34.29 -1.68
#